data_AF-A0A3P1B2V5-F1
#
_entry.id   AF-A0A3P1B2V5-F1
#
_cell.length_a   1.000
_cell.length_b   1.000
_cell.length_c   1.000
_cell.angle_alpha   90.00
_cell.angle_beta   90.00
_cell.angle_gamma   90.00
#
_symmetry.space_group_name_H-M   'P 1'
#
loop_
_entity.id
_entity.type
_entity.pdbx_description
1 polymer ?
#
loop_
_entity_poly.entity_id
_entity_poly.type
_entity_poly.pdbx_seq_one_letter_code
_entity_poly.pdbx_strand_id
1 'polypeptide(L)'
;MKKKSIVKFILFSVLSITAISCEQEFTEMGSEVIDNDQFGFDKYLVQNIVTTNSEAGIANTRNLPVNNLGVYTHSAFGKTAAHFVTQIEMKNNTDLSLIGDNPVLDSVYVYIPFTSSVSSTDSEGNRSFNVSNLYGNGKFMLNVYENGYYLRATDPTNDFDTQFYYADEKPIFDQHKKGVNGTDRLNNSTNTAQNTEFTFNKNEIKLFAYKADGTVQEENGKPKVKERLTPGIWLDLDKNYFQTKFFEGNKHKSLINNGLLKEYFRGLYFEAVDTNNQNALAQLDLSKGKVVFVYKVDGAVDSQTNQPKRERKTYEFNIGYLDGASTANTSTTVNLLENNFDLDNNSSGNIWLKGGGKSSFATISLFGNDSDNNGKADELDTLIKNKWLVNQALLTLYVDHTATGLDTISTPRQLYLYDYKNNKVIADYLADTSTTGKPIYGGSLNKSNKSAYKYQFRVTEHINNLIQKDSTNVPLALVVANDITNPLMNPLKGSTKKIPLTATMNPFGTVIYAPNASNTAVRMKLEIYYTKEN
;
A
#
# COMPACT_ATOMS: atom_id res chain seq x y z
N MET A 1 62.70 18.47 -17.63
CA MET A 1 61.28 18.12 -17.89
C MET A 1 61.04 16.65 -17.59
N LYS A 2 60.11 16.32 -16.68
CA LYS A 2 59.09 15.25 -16.79
C LYS A 2 58.39 15.04 -15.44
N LYS A 3 57.52 16.00 -15.10
CA LYS A 3 56.42 15.81 -14.14
C LYS A 3 55.37 14.89 -14.79
N LYS A 4 55.49 13.56 -14.68
CA LYS A 4 54.46 12.64 -15.20
C LYS A 4 54.05 11.48 -14.29
N SER A 5 54.60 11.34 -13.08
CA SER A 5 54.26 10.17 -12.23
C SER A 5 53.39 10.46 -11.00
N ILE A 6 53.32 11.70 -10.51
CA ILE A 6 52.62 11.99 -9.23
C ILE A 6 51.12 12.24 -9.44
N VAL A 7 50.71 12.70 -10.62
CA VAL A 7 49.29 13.01 -10.91
C VAL A 7 48.43 11.75 -11.05
N LYS A 8 48.99 10.61 -11.45
CA LYS A 8 48.23 9.36 -11.58
C LYS A 8 47.93 8.68 -10.24
N PHE A 9 48.77 8.89 -9.22
CA PHE A 9 48.54 8.29 -7.89
C PHE A 9 47.55 9.12 -7.07
N ILE A 10 47.55 10.44 -7.23
CA ILE A 10 46.57 11.34 -6.57
C ILE A 10 45.18 11.21 -7.21
N LEU A 11 45.08 10.97 -8.53
CA LEU A 11 43.77 10.78 -9.16
C LEU A 11 43.10 9.43 -8.80
N PHE A 12 43.89 8.40 -8.47
CA PHE A 12 43.33 7.11 -8.02
C PHE A 12 42.90 7.15 -6.55
N SER A 13 43.61 7.90 -5.69
CA SER A 13 43.24 8.05 -4.27
C SER A 13 42.02 8.96 -4.04
N VAL A 14 41.73 9.88 -4.95
CA VAL A 14 40.52 10.74 -4.87
C VAL A 14 39.28 10.05 -5.46
N LEU A 15 39.46 9.09 -6.38
CA LEU A 15 38.34 8.32 -6.95
C LEU A 15 37.87 7.17 -6.05
N SER A 16 38.70 6.73 -5.10
CA SER A 16 38.32 5.70 -4.11
C SER A 16 37.54 6.23 -2.92
N ILE A 17 37.48 7.56 -2.72
CA ILE A 17 36.73 8.17 -1.60
C ILE A 17 35.28 8.52 -2.02
N THR A 18 34.97 8.57 -3.32
CA THR A 18 33.62 8.82 -3.83
C THR A 18 32.76 7.57 -4.02
N ALA A 19 33.30 6.37 -3.75
CA ALA A 19 32.58 5.10 -3.92
C ALA A 19 31.98 4.53 -2.62
N ILE A 20 32.13 5.21 -1.47
CA ILE A 20 31.57 4.78 -0.16
C ILE A 20 30.35 5.66 0.24
N SER A 21 29.88 6.56 -0.62
CA SER A 21 28.84 7.56 -0.27
C SER A 21 27.49 7.34 -0.98
N CYS A 22 27.11 6.11 -1.32
CA CYS A 22 25.77 5.81 -1.83
C CYS A 22 25.25 4.43 -1.36
N GLU A 23 25.57 4.03 -0.13
CA GLU A 23 24.58 3.27 0.64
C GLU A 23 23.66 4.30 1.28
N GLN A 24 22.50 4.55 0.67
CA GLN A 24 21.35 4.94 1.49
C GLN A 24 20.92 3.70 2.25
N GLU A 25 21.68 3.32 3.27
CA GLU A 25 21.04 2.81 4.46
C GLU A 25 20.03 3.90 4.84
N PHE A 26 18.75 3.56 4.87
CA PHE A 26 17.80 4.36 5.61
C PHE A 26 18.28 4.30 7.05
N THR A 27 19.14 5.24 7.43
CA THR A 27 19.56 5.43 8.81
C THR A 27 18.28 5.46 9.63
N GLU A 28 18.22 4.59 10.64
CA GLU A 28 17.17 4.48 11.67
C GLU A 28 17.06 5.75 12.55
N MET A 29 17.45 6.91 12.01
CA MET A 29 17.50 8.23 12.62
C MET A 29 16.16 8.69 13.17
N GLY A 30 15.03 8.09 12.77
CA GLY A 30 13.72 8.43 13.34
C GLY A 30 13.51 7.92 14.77
N SER A 31 14.08 6.76 15.13
CA SER A 31 13.82 6.13 16.44
C SER A 31 14.85 6.51 17.51
N GLU A 32 16.06 6.93 17.09
CA GLU A 32 17.13 7.39 18.00
C GLU A 32 16.94 8.85 18.45
N VAL A 33 16.18 9.66 17.71
CA VAL A 33 15.88 11.07 18.08
C VAL A 33 15.00 11.17 19.33
N ILE A 34 14.35 10.07 19.73
CA ILE A 34 13.46 10.01 20.89
C ILE A 34 14.10 9.28 22.10
N ASP A 35 15.43 9.10 22.12
CA ASP A 35 16.07 8.38 23.25
C ASP A 35 16.61 9.32 24.35
N ASN A 36 16.22 8.94 25.57
CA ASN A 36 16.64 9.31 26.93
C ASN A 36 17.00 10.78 27.25
N ASP A 37 16.20 11.38 28.14
CA ASP A 37 16.53 12.35 29.20
C ASP A 37 17.93 12.99 29.13
N GLN A 38 18.20 13.78 28.08
CA GLN A 38 19.48 14.48 27.91
C GLN A 38 19.59 15.72 28.82
N PHE A 39 18.54 16.02 29.59
CA PHE A 39 18.37 17.30 30.28
C PHE A 39 18.10 17.17 31.79
N GLY A 40 18.09 15.95 32.35
CA GLY A 40 17.94 15.71 33.78
C GLY A 40 16.57 16.13 34.31
N PHE A 41 15.51 15.94 33.51
CA PHE A 41 14.16 16.28 33.92
C PHE A 41 13.62 15.26 34.93
N ASP A 42 12.75 15.71 35.83
CA ASP A 42 12.03 14.78 36.70
C ASP A 42 11.10 13.91 35.85
N LYS A 43 10.97 12.63 36.21
CA LYS A 43 10.15 11.66 35.49
C LYS A 43 8.98 11.18 36.33
N TYR A 44 7.79 11.18 35.74
CA TYR A 44 6.59 10.55 36.26
C TYR A 44 6.15 9.41 35.35
N LEU A 45 5.92 8.24 35.94
CA LEU A 45 5.35 7.09 35.24
C LEU A 45 3.85 7.06 35.53
N VAL A 46 3.01 7.15 34.48
CA VAL A 46 1.55 7.08 34.63
C VAL A 46 1.16 5.69 35.11
N GLN A 47 0.34 5.63 36.17
CA GLN A 47 -0.01 4.40 36.86
C GLN A 47 -1.28 3.75 36.27
N ASN A 48 -2.24 4.57 35.83
CA ASN A 48 -3.54 4.08 35.37
C ASN A 48 -3.65 4.21 33.85
N ILE A 49 -3.32 3.13 33.13
CA ILE A 49 -3.55 3.00 31.69
C ILE A 49 -4.51 1.84 31.47
N VAL A 50 -5.67 2.12 30.87
CA VAL A 50 -6.67 1.11 30.55
C VAL A 50 -6.73 0.94 29.04
N THR A 51 -6.70 -0.31 28.59
CA THR A 51 -6.78 -0.63 27.17
C THR A 51 -7.94 -1.57 26.86
N THR A 52 -8.62 -1.32 25.76
CA THR A 52 -9.66 -2.21 25.23
C THR A 52 -9.32 -2.56 23.80
N ASN A 53 -9.23 -3.85 23.47
CA ASN A 53 -9.00 -4.32 22.12
C ASN A 53 -10.35 -4.63 21.47
N SER A 54 -10.58 -4.17 20.24
CA SER A 54 -11.85 -4.36 19.54
C SER A 54 -11.63 -4.50 18.04
N GLU A 55 -12.57 -5.15 17.38
CA GLU A 55 -12.63 -5.15 15.92
C GLU A 55 -13.26 -3.85 15.42
N ALA A 56 -12.69 -3.32 14.33
CA ALA A 56 -13.36 -2.34 13.51
C ALA A 56 -14.37 -3.03 12.58
N GLY A 57 -15.34 -2.25 12.11
CA GLY A 57 -16.22 -2.69 11.02
C GLY A 57 -15.44 -2.90 9.71
N ILE A 58 -16.17 -3.32 8.67
CA ILE A 58 -15.58 -3.54 7.35
C ILE A 58 -15.28 -2.19 6.70
N ALA A 59 -14.03 -1.98 6.31
CA ALA A 59 -13.57 -0.72 5.74
C ALA A 59 -13.93 -0.58 4.26
N ASN A 60 -14.15 0.67 3.83
CA ASN A 60 -14.20 1.02 2.42
C ASN A 60 -12.83 0.80 1.76
N THR A 61 -12.80 0.23 0.57
CA THR A 61 -11.56 -0.10 -0.17
C THR A 61 -11.59 0.42 -1.59
N ARG A 62 -12.50 1.36 -1.88
CA ARG A 62 -12.51 2.12 -3.12
C ARG A 62 -11.26 3.01 -3.22
N ASN A 63 -10.61 3.03 -4.39
CA ASN A 63 -9.53 3.96 -4.74
C ASN A 63 -8.40 4.04 -3.71
N LEU A 64 -8.03 2.91 -3.10
CA LEU A 64 -6.89 2.90 -2.19
C LEU A 64 -5.61 3.28 -2.96
N PRO A 65 -4.76 4.18 -2.41
CA PRO A 65 -3.46 4.48 -3.00
C PRO A 65 -2.55 3.24 -3.11
N VAL A 66 -2.67 2.32 -2.14
CA VAL A 66 -1.95 1.05 -2.10
C VAL A 66 -2.96 -0.09 -2.07
N ASN A 67 -2.86 -1.00 -3.04
CA ASN A 67 -3.76 -2.14 -3.20
C ASN A 67 -2.99 -3.44 -2.99
N ASN A 68 -3.51 -4.31 -2.13
CA ASN A 68 -2.93 -5.62 -1.89
C ASN A 68 -3.35 -6.61 -3.00
N LEU A 69 -2.43 -7.45 -3.46
CA LEU A 69 -2.71 -8.59 -4.34
C LEU A 69 -1.92 -9.81 -3.86
N GLY A 70 -2.58 -10.96 -3.78
CA GLY A 70 -1.94 -12.24 -3.47
C GLY A 70 -2.45 -12.86 -2.18
N VAL A 71 -1.69 -13.80 -1.62
CA VAL A 71 -2.08 -14.62 -0.48
C VAL A 71 -0.97 -14.66 0.56
N TYR A 72 -1.33 -14.53 1.83
CA TYR A 72 -0.38 -14.57 2.94
C TYR A 72 -1.01 -15.22 4.16
N THR A 73 -0.39 -16.28 4.66
CA THR A 73 -0.78 -16.96 5.89
C THR A 73 0.25 -16.67 6.98
N HIS A 74 -0.23 -16.05 8.06
CA HIS A 74 0.50 -15.83 9.30
C HIS A 74 0.04 -16.84 10.34
N SER A 75 0.96 -17.35 11.16
CA SER A 75 0.64 -18.31 12.24
C SER A 75 -0.38 -17.75 13.24
N ALA A 76 -0.22 -16.49 13.62
CA ALA A 76 -1.06 -15.81 14.61
C ALA A 76 -2.31 -15.11 14.02
N PHE A 77 -2.20 -14.58 12.80
CA PHE A 77 -3.24 -13.74 12.19
C PHE A 77 -3.98 -14.43 11.05
N GLY A 78 -3.80 -15.76 10.93
CA GLY A 78 -4.44 -16.55 9.90
C GLY A 78 -4.06 -16.15 8.48
N LYS A 79 -4.94 -16.49 7.54
CA LYS A 79 -4.78 -16.29 6.11
C LYS A 79 -5.47 -15.01 5.68
N THR A 80 -4.76 -14.23 4.87
CA THR A 80 -5.26 -13.08 4.12
C THR A 80 -5.15 -13.39 2.63
N ALA A 81 -6.22 -13.16 1.88
CA ALA A 81 -6.24 -13.18 0.42
C ALA A 81 -6.71 -11.82 -0.10
N ALA A 82 -5.99 -11.27 -1.06
CA ALA A 82 -6.23 -9.95 -1.60
C ALA A 82 -6.42 -10.00 -3.11
N HIS A 83 -7.52 -9.43 -3.56
CA HIS A 83 -7.97 -9.36 -4.94
C HIS A 83 -8.25 -7.89 -5.26
N PHE A 84 -8.28 -7.51 -6.54
CA PHE A 84 -8.73 -6.16 -6.87
C PHE A 84 -9.48 -6.11 -8.17
N VAL A 85 -10.34 -5.10 -8.26
CA VAL A 85 -11.07 -4.72 -9.46
C VAL A 85 -10.59 -3.34 -9.87
N THR A 86 -10.36 -3.14 -11.16
CA THR A 86 -10.00 -1.83 -11.72
C THR A 86 -10.77 -1.60 -13.00
N GLN A 87 -11.34 -0.40 -13.15
CA GLN A 87 -11.74 0.13 -14.45
C GLN A 87 -10.49 0.44 -15.28
N ILE A 88 -10.65 0.44 -16.61
CA ILE A 88 -9.65 0.97 -17.53
C ILE A 88 -10.10 2.34 -18.02
N GLU A 89 -9.15 3.23 -18.29
CA GLU A 89 -9.43 4.56 -18.82
C GLU A 89 -8.52 4.89 -20.01
N MET A 90 -9.07 5.55 -21.02
CA MET A 90 -8.32 6.11 -22.14
C MET A 90 -7.33 7.14 -21.62
N LYS A 91 -6.04 6.94 -21.93
CA LYS A 91 -4.99 7.90 -21.59
C LYS A 91 -5.20 9.18 -22.39
N ASN A 92 -5.18 10.34 -21.71
CA ASN A 92 -5.34 11.67 -22.32
C ASN A 92 -6.61 11.84 -23.17
N ASN A 93 -7.68 11.07 -22.90
CA ASN A 93 -8.90 11.02 -23.72
C ASN A 93 -8.61 10.75 -25.21
N THR A 94 -7.59 9.93 -25.50
CA THR A 94 -7.28 9.53 -26.88
C THR A 94 -8.40 8.62 -27.37
N ASP A 95 -9.35 9.17 -28.12
CA ASP A 95 -10.53 8.47 -28.64
C ASP A 95 -10.12 7.18 -29.40
N LEU A 96 -10.73 6.05 -29.05
CA LEU A 96 -10.47 4.77 -29.74
C LEU A 96 -10.91 4.80 -31.21
N SER A 97 -11.86 5.65 -31.59
CA SER A 97 -12.30 5.86 -32.98
C SER A 97 -11.19 6.39 -33.89
N LEU A 98 -10.12 6.94 -33.32
CA LEU A 98 -8.92 7.36 -34.05
C LEU A 98 -8.00 6.20 -34.43
N ILE A 99 -8.27 4.98 -33.95
CA ILE A 99 -7.59 3.78 -34.44
C ILE A 99 -7.98 3.58 -35.91
N GLY A 100 -6.96 3.43 -36.76
CA GLY A 100 -7.13 3.25 -38.20
C GLY A 100 -7.87 1.97 -38.59
N ASP A 101 -8.11 1.80 -39.88
CA ASP A 101 -8.95 0.71 -40.37
C ASP A 101 -8.31 -0.68 -40.25
N ASN A 102 -9.19 -1.68 -40.19
CA ASN A 102 -8.88 -3.10 -40.07
C ASN A 102 -7.86 -3.41 -38.96
N PRO A 103 -8.08 -2.97 -37.69
CA PRO A 103 -7.14 -3.24 -36.62
C PRO A 103 -7.06 -4.75 -36.29
N VAL A 104 -5.84 -5.26 -36.18
CA VAL A 104 -5.55 -6.66 -35.80
C VAL A 104 -4.57 -6.67 -34.63
N LEU A 105 -4.97 -7.28 -33.51
CA LEU A 105 -4.13 -7.39 -32.31
C LEU A 105 -2.97 -8.38 -32.53
N ASP A 106 -1.76 -7.88 -32.27
CA ASP A 106 -0.57 -8.72 -32.11
C ASP A 106 -0.54 -9.32 -30.70
N SER A 107 -0.78 -8.49 -29.67
CA SER A 107 -0.79 -8.87 -28.25
C SER A 107 -1.58 -7.88 -27.38
N VAL A 108 -2.12 -8.36 -26.27
CA VAL A 108 -2.66 -7.54 -25.19
C VAL A 108 -1.94 -7.92 -23.90
N TYR A 109 -1.49 -6.94 -23.12
CA TYR A 109 -0.85 -7.22 -21.84
C TYR A 109 -1.20 -6.21 -20.75
N VAL A 110 -1.06 -6.65 -19.50
CA VAL A 110 -1.10 -5.83 -18.29
C VAL A 110 0.31 -5.67 -17.77
N TYR A 111 0.67 -4.45 -17.39
CA TYR A 111 1.90 -4.15 -16.66
C TYR A 111 1.58 -3.34 -15.41
N ILE A 112 1.98 -3.82 -14.23
CA ILE A 112 1.86 -3.10 -12.95
C ILE A 112 3.23 -3.09 -12.26
N PRO A 113 3.90 -1.95 -12.14
CA PRO A 113 5.24 -1.88 -11.57
C PRO A 113 5.23 -2.15 -10.06
N PHE A 114 6.31 -2.76 -9.56
CA PHE A 114 6.59 -2.80 -8.13
C PHE A 114 7.25 -1.51 -7.65
N THR A 115 7.14 -1.23 -6.34
CA THR A 115 7.92 -0.18 -5.71
C THR A 115 9.36 -0.64 -5.61
N SER A 116 10.23 -0.03 -6.42
CA SER A 116 11.61 -0.46 -6.58
C SER A 116 12.57 0.70 -6.82
N SER A 117 13.83 0.50 -6.44
CA SER A 117 14.95 1.37 -6.75
C SER A 117 16.07 0.58 -7.42
N VAL A 118 16.84 1.22 -8.30
CA VAL A 118 17.99 0.60 -8.95
C VAL A 118 19.08 0.36 -7.90
N SER A 119 19.54 -0.87 -7.77
CA SER A 119 20.63 -1.24 -6.86
C SER A 119 21.99 -1.24 -7.57
N SER A 120 22.04 -1.73 -8.81
CA SER A 120 23.25 -1.71 -9.64
C SER A 120 22.90 -1.73 -11.12
N THR A 121 23.87 -1.33 -11.96
CA THR A 121 23.79 -1.45 -13.41
C THR A 121 25.07 -2.13 -13.91
N ASP A 122 24.96 -3.17 -14.72
CA ASP A 122 26.11 -3.87 -15.29
C ASP A 122 26.68 -3.17 -16.55
N SER A 123 27.78 -3.71 -17.10
CA SER A 123 28.45 -3.17 -18.29
C SER A 123 27.62 -3.27 -19.59
N GLU A 124 26.57 -4.09 -19.61
CA GLU A 124 25.63 -4.22 -20.72
C GLU A 124 24.37 -3.35 -20.52
N GLY A 125 24.32 -2.55 -19.45
CA GLY A 125 23.21 -1.67 -19.10
C GLY A 125 22.01 -2.40 -18.49
N ASN A 126 22.17 -3.64 -18.01
CA ASN A 126 21.12 -4.33 -17.27
C ASN A 126 21.07 -3.83 -15.84
N ARG A 127 19.87 -3.57 -15.34
CA ARG A 127 19.64 -3.05 -13.99
C ARG A 127 19.20 -4.14 -13.04
N SER A 128 19.79 -4.16 -11.85
CA SER A 128 19.27 -4.89 -10.69
C SER A 128 18.49 -3.95 -9.78
N PHE A 129 17.54 -4.50 -9.02
CA PHE A 129 16.58 -3.70 -8.27
C PHE A 129 16.44 -4.17 -6.82
N ASN A 130 16.30 -3.20 -5.91
CA ASN A 130 15.77 -3.42 -4.58
C ASN A 130 14.25 -3.22 -4.63
N VAL A 131 13.49 -4.25 -4.26
CA VAL A 131 12.01 -4.22 -4.29
C VAL A 131 11.49 -4.30 -2.86
N SER A 132 10.68 -3.32 -2.44
CA SER A 132 10.33 -3.11 -1.03
C SER A 132 8.88 -3.46 -0.66
N ASN A 133 8.04 -3.81 -1.63
CA ASN A 133 6.59 -3.99 -1.48
C ASN A 133 6.10 -5.42 -1.77
N LEU A 134 6.99 -6.41 -1.64
CA LEU A 134 6.71 -7.83 -1.87
C LEU A 134 6.98 -8.64 -0.60
N TYR A 135 6.05 -9.53 -0.27
CA TYR A 135 6.05 -10.32 0.96
C TYR A 135 5.91 -11.80 0.63
N GLY A 136 6.92 -12.58 0.99
CA GLY A 136 7.03 -13.99 0.59
C GLY A 136 7.53 -14.17 -0.86
N ASN A 137 7.98 -15.38 -1.18
CA ASN A 137 8.51 -15.77 -2.50
C ASN A 137 7.75 -16.97 -3.08
N GLY A 138 6.54 -17.22 -2.56
CA GLY A 138 5.69 -18.32 -2.97
C GLY A 138 5.06 -18.14 -4.34
N LYS A 139 4.15 -19.06 -4.64
CA LYS A 139 3.32 -19.05 -5.82
C LYS A 139 1.84 -19.12 -5.47
N PHE A 140 1.00 -18.64 -6.35
CA PHE A 140 -0.45 -18.78 -6.26
C PHE A 140 -1.05 -18.76 -7.67
N MET A 141 -2.32 -19.14 -7.79
CA MET A 141 -3.03 -19.01 -9.05
C MET A 141 -3.59 -17.58 -9.16
N LEU A 142 -3.14 -16.83 -10.17
CA LEU A 142 -3.71 -15.53 -10.51
C LEU A 142 -4.65 -15.68 -11.70
N ASN A 143 -5.92 -15.35 -11.52
CA ASN A 143 -6.92 -15.30 -12.58
C ASN A 143 -7.27 -13.85 -12.91
N VAL A 144 -7.33 -13.52 -14.20
CA VAL A 144 -7.81 -12.22 -14.68
C VAL A 144 -9.10 -12.42 -15.45
N TYR A 145 -10.14 -11.65 -15.13
CA TYR A 145 -11.45 -11.68 -15.81
C TYR A 145 -11.84 -10.27 -16.30
N GLU A 146 -12.75 -10.17 -17.27
CA GLU A 146 -13.47 -8.91 -17.48
C GLU A 146 -14.39 -8.70 -16.27
N ASN A 147 -14.29 -7.51 -15.66
CA ASN A 147 -15.24 -7.09 -14.64
C ASN A 147 -16.57 -6.71 -15.33
N GLY A 148 -17.68 -7.33 -14.92
CA GLY A 148 -19.02 -6.97 -15.39
C GLY A 148 -19.77 -6.00 -14.49
N TYR A 149 -19.21 -5.60 -13.34
CA TYR A 149 -19.87 -4.73 -12.37
C TYR A 149 -19.41 -3.26 -12.54
N TYR A 150 -20.35 -2.34 -12.76
CA TYR A 150 -20.01 -0.93 -12.96
C TYR A 150 -19.73 -0.24 -11.62
N LEU A 151 -18.51 0.30 -11.45
CA LEU A 151 -18.15 1.08 -10.27
C LEU A 151 -18.78 2.48 -10.35
N ARG A 152 -19.87 2.67 -9.61
CA ARG A 152 -20.65 3.89 -9.56
C ARG A 152 -19.91 4.98 -8.81
N ALA A 153 -20.14 6.21 -9.24
CA ALA A 153 -19.68 7.40 -8.52
C ALA A 153 -20.54 7.68 -7.27
N THR A 154 -21.85 7.49 -7.43
CA THR A 154 -22.88 7.88 -6.45
C THR A 154 -23.81 6.71 -6.14
N ASP A 155 -24.35 6.69 -4.93
CA ASP A 155 -25.30 5.68 -4.46
C ASP A 155 -26.75 6.12 -4.78
N PRO A 156 -27.44 5.45 -5.72
CA PRO A 156 -28.82 5.81 -6.08
C PRO A 156 -29.84 5.49 -4.97
N THR A 157 -29.44 4.77 -3.92
CA THR A 157 -30.31 4.40 -2.79
C THR A 157 -30.14 5.30 -1.57
N ASN A 158 -29.17 6.22 -1.61
CA ASN A 158 -28.85 7.15 -0.54
C ASN A 158 -28.64 8.56 -1.11
N ASP A 159 -29.70 9.19 -1.61
CA ASP A 159 -29.72 10.58 -2.12
C ASP A 159 -28.59 10.96 -3.09
N PHE A 160 -28.06 9.98 -3.85
CA PHE A 160 -26.91 10.16 -4.74
C PHE A 160 -25.63 10.65 -4.04
N ASP A 161 -25.47 10.32 -2.76
CA ASP A 161 -24.21 10.48 -2.02
C ASP A 161 -23.07 9.67 -2.64
N THR A 162 -21.85 9.86 -2.14
CA THR A 162 -20.67 9.10 -2.58
C THR A 162 -20.89 7.59 -2.42
N GLN A 163 -20.71 6.82 -3.50
CA GLN A 163 -20.72 5.37 -3.42
C GLN A 163 -19.42 4.85 -2.78
N PHE A 164 -19.55 4.11 -1.68
CA PHE A 164 -18.46 3.34 -1.10
C PHE A 164 -18.49 1.89 -1.58
N TYR A 165 -17.32 1.26 -1.59
CA TYR A 165 -17.15 -0.16 -1.88
C TYR A 165 -16.36 -0.77 -0.74
N TYR A 166 -16.80 -1.91 -0.23
CA TYR A 166 -16.27 -2.48 1.01
C TYR A 166 -15.44 -3.73 0.74
N ALA A 167 -14.49 -4.00 1.63
CA ALA A 167 -13.51 -5.07 1.47
C ALA A 167 -14.13 -6.48 1.31
N ASP A 168 -15.33 -6.70 1.85
CA ASP A 168 -16.05 -7.97 1.87
C ASP A 168 -16.92 -8.22 0.63
N GLU A 169 -16.93 -7.30 -0.34
CA GLU A 169 -17.86 -7.33 -1.48
C GLU A 169 -17.42 -8.25 -2.64
N LYS A 170 -16.45 -9.15 -2.41
CA LYS A 170 -15.99 -10.12 -3.40
C LYS A 170 -17.15 -10.91 -4.06
N PRO A 171 -18.18 -11.37 -3.33
CA PRO A 171 -19.31 -12.07 -3.95
C PRO A 171 -20.02 -11.28 -5.03
N ILE A 172 -20.09 -9.94 -4.92
CA ILE A 172 -20.72 -9.08 -5.94
C ILE A 172 -19.92 -9.14 -7.24
N PHE A 173 -18.60 -9.05 -7.16
CA PHE A 173 -17.73 -9.07 -8.33
C PHE A 173 -17.63 -10.47 -8.95
N ASP A 174 -17.61 -11.52 -8.12
CA ASP A 174 -17.62 -12.90 -8.59
C ASP A 174 -18.88 -13.22 -9.42
N GLN A 175 -20.05 -12.73 -9.01
CA GLN A 175 -21.30 -12.91 -9.76
C GLN A 175 -21.29 -12.24 -11.14
N HIS A 176 -20.50 -11.18 -11.31
CA HIS A 176 -20.48 -10.37 -12.53
C HIS A 176 -19.22 -10.57 -13.37
N LYS A 177 -18.28 -11.44 -12.96
CA LYS A 177 -17.05 -11.68 -13.72
C LYS A 177 -17.35 -12.39 -15.04
N LYS A 178 -16.63 -12.04 -16.09
CA LYS A 178 -16.77 -12.64 -17.42
C LYS A 178 -15.43 -13.19 -17.89
N GLY A 179 -15.42 -14.48 -18.22
CA GLY A 179 -14.27 -15.14 -18.80
C GLY A 179 -14.30 -15.22 -20.32
N VAL A 180 -13.22 -15.76 -20.89
CA VAL A 180 -13.25 -16.33 -22.25
C VAL A 180 -14.29 -17.44 -22.26
N ASN A 181 -15.17 -17.45 -23.27
CA ASN A 181 -16.30 -18.37 -23.34
C ASN A 181 -17.24 -18.35 -22.10
N GLY A 182 -17.22 -17.26 -21.33
CA GLY A 182 -18.03 -17.08 -20.13
C GLY A 182 -17.29 -17.36 -18.81
N THR A 183 -16.37 -18.33 -18.77
CA THR A 183 -15.78 -18.82 -17.51
C THR A 183 -14.25 -18.82 -17.44
N ASP A 184 -13.55 -18.91 -18.56
CA ASP A 184 -12.10 -19.08 -18.56
C ASP A 184 -11.37 -17.76 -18.30
N ARG A 185 -10.21 -17.80 -17.64
CA ARG A 185 -9.42 -16.59 -17.37
C ARG A 185 -8.87 -15.96 -18.66
N LEU A 186 -8.73 -14.64 -18.65
CA LEU A 186 -8.14 -13.85 -19.74
C LEU A 186 -6.62 -14.01 -19.82
N ASN A 187 -5.91 -14.21 -18.70
CA ASN A 187 -4.45 -14.39 -18.69
C ASN A 187 -4.06 -15.83 -19.07
N ASN A 188 -4.05 -16.09 -20.37
CA ASN A 188 -3.95 -17.41 -20.98
C ASN A 188 -2.54 -17.78 -21.46
N SER A 189 -1.50 -17.05 -21.04
CA SER A 189 -0.10 -17.35 -21.38
C SER A 189 0.27 -18.81 -21.08
N THR A 190 1.08 -19.42 -21.95
CA THR A 190 1.67 -20.75 -21.71
C THR A 190 2.72 -20.73 -20.60
N ASN A 191 3.25 -19.55 -20.26
CA ASN A 191 4.12 -19.38 -19.11
C ASN A 191 3.28 -19.38 -17.82
N THR A 192 3.36 -20.47 -17.06
CA THR A 192 2.59 -20.67 -15.83
C THR A 192 2.89 -19.62 -14.75
N ALA A 193 4.06 -18.96 -14.81
CA ALA A 193 4.41 -17.84 -13.93
C ALA A 193 3.54 -16.59 -14.13
N GLN A 194 2.69 -16.56 -15.16
CA GLN A 194 1.70 -15.50 -15.39
C GLN A 194 0.26 -15.94 -15.03
N ASN A 195 0.04 -17.17 -14.55
CA ASN A 195 -1.30 -17.63 -14.20
C ASN A 195 -1.32 -18.68 -13.06
N THR A 196 -1.29 -19.97 -13.36
CA THR A 196 -1.56 -21.06 -12.40
C THR A 196 -0.48 -21.21 -11.32
N GLU A 197 0.74 -20.79 -11.64
CA GLU A 197 1.93 -20.82 -10.79
C GLU A 197 2.52 -19.41 -10.69
N PHE A 198 1.66 -18.39 -10.63
CA PHE A 198 2.08 -17.00 -10.65
C PHE A 198 3.06 -16.70 -9.51
N THR A 199 4.13 -15.98 -9.86
CA THR A 199 5.16 -15.56 -8.92
C THR A 199 5.64 -14.14 -9.24
N PHE A 200 5.99 -13.38 -8.20
CA PHE A 200 6.48 -12.02 -8.38
C PHE A 200 7.93 -12.02 -8.86
N ASN A 201 8.13 -11.69 -10.14
CA ASN A 201 9.46 -11.64 -10.74
C ASN A 201 10.13 -10.27 -10.51
N LYS A 202 11.25 -10.26 -9.79
CA LYS A 202 12.01 -9.04 -9.43
C LYS A 202 13.01 -8.60 -10.51
N ASN A 203 13.03 -9.25 -11.67
CA ASN A 203 13.96 -8.93 -12.75
C ASN A 203 13.48 -7.75 -13.60
N GLU A 204 14.43 -7.06 -14.22
CA GLU A 204 14.15 -6.07 -15.26
C GLU A 204 13.34 -6.68 -16.40
N ILE A 205 12.33 -5.94 -16.90
CA ILE A 205 11.57 -6.33 -18.07
C ILE A 205 12.13 -5.59 -19.29
N LYS A 206 12.51 -6.33 -20.33
CA LYS A 206 13.06 -5.78 -21.58
C LYS A 206 12.03 -5.91 -22.69
N LEU A 207 11.69 -4.80 -23.33
CA LEU A 207 10.87 -4.79 -24.54
C LEU A 207 11.79 -4.62 -25.74
N PHE A 208 11.69 -5.53 -26.70
CA PHE A 208 12.52 -5.51 -27.90
C PHE A 208 11.87 -4.71 -29.03
N ALA A 209 12.69 -4.17 -29.93
CA ALA A 209 12.24 -3.52 -31.14
C ALA A 209 11.81 -4.58 -32.16
N TYR A 210 10.70 -4.33 -32.86
CA TYR A 210 10.17 -5.20 -33.90
C TYR A 210 10.13 -4.46 -35.24
N LYS A 211 10.35 -5.17 -36.34
CA LYS A 211 10.12 -4.68 -37.71
C LYS A 211 8.62 -4.68 -38.01
N ALA A 212 8.22 -4.05 -39.12
CA ALA A 212 6.82 -3.98 -39.55
C ALA A 212 6.19 -5.37 -39.81
N ASP A 213 7.01 -6.34 -40.23
CA ASP A 213 6.60 -7.73 -40.43
C ASP A 213 6.37 -8.49 -39.11
N GLY A 214 6.77 -7.94 -37.96
CA GLY A 214 6.65 -8.57 -36.64
C GLY A 214 7.87 -9.39 -36.21
N THR A 215 8.96 -9.40 -36.98
CA THR A 215 10.24 -10.00 -36.57
C THR A 215 11.01 -9.06 -35.65
N VAL A 216 11.79 -9.61 -34.72
CA VAL A 216 12.64 -8.82 -33.82
C VAL A 216 13.74 -8.13 -34.63
N GLN A 217 14.01 -6.86 -34.31
CA GLN A 217 15.17 -6.15 -34.84
C GLN A 217 16.42 -6.60 -34.09
N GLU A 218 17.46 -6.94 -34.82
CA GLU A 218 18.75 -7.34 -34.26
C GLU A 218 19.74 -6.18 -34.36
N GLU A 219 20.56 -5.99 -33.33
CA GLU A 219 21.68 -5.03 -33.30
C GLU A 219 22.89 -5.78 -32.75
N ASN A 220 23.96 -5.89 -33.56
CA ASN A 220 25.15 -6.70 -33.24
C ASN A 220 24.86 -8.18 -32.91
N GLY A 221 23.86 -8.78 -33.57
CA GLY A 221 23.48 -10.19 -33.37
C GLY A 221 22.75 -10.48 -32.05
N LYS A 222 22.27 -9.44 -31.36
CA LYS A 222 21.38 -9.54 -30.19
C LYS A 222 20.07 -8.78 -30.46
N PRO A 223 18.94 -9.23 -29.88
CA PRO A 223 17.68 -8.49 -29.93
C PRO A 223 17.85 -7.05 -29.47
N LYS A 224 17.52 -6.11 -30.34
CA LYS A 224 17.60 -4.68 -30.06
C LYS A 224 16.60 -4.32 -28.97
N VAL A 225 17.10 -3.90 -27.81
CA VAL A 225 16.26 -3.45 -26.70
C VAL A 225 15.67 -2.08 -27.06
N LYS A 226 14.34 -1.99 -27.15
CA LYS A 226 13.61 -0.75 -27.38
C LYS A 226 13.39 0.01 -26.08
N GLU A 227 13.03 -0.69 -25.01
CA GLU A 227 12.66 -0.11 -23.73
C GLU A 227 13.01 -1.07 -22.59
N ARG A 228 13.37 -0.52 -21.43
CA ARG A 228 13.64 -1.27 -20.21
C ARG A 228 12.72 -0.78 -19.10
N LEU A 229 11.83 -1.65 -18.64
CA LEU A 229 10.87 -1.38 -17.57
C LEU A 229 11.39 -1.89 -16.23
N THR A 230 10.98 -1.25 -15.14
CA THR A 230 11.26 -1.75 -13.79
C THR A 230 10.52 -3.08 -13.55
N PRO A 231 10.95 -3.89 -12.56
CA PRO A 231 10.24 -5.11 -12.21
C PRO A 231 8.77 -4.83 -11.87
N GLY A 232 7.91 -5.77 -12.22
CA GLY A 232 6.47 -5.63 -12.04
C GLY A 232 5.71 -6.88 -12.46
N ILE A 233 4.41 -6.85 -12.22
CA ILE A 233 3.48 -7.83 -12.75
C ILE A 233 3.42 -7.64 -14.27
N TRP A 234 3.67 -8.72 -15.01
CA TRP A 234 3.51 -8.78 -16.46
C TRP A 234 2.58 -9.94 -16.81
N LEU A 235 1.45 -9.64 -17.44
CA LEU A 235 0.46 -10.64 -17.82
C LEU A 235 0.06 -10.46 -19.28
N ASP A 236 0.31 -11.48 -20.09
CA ASP A 236 -0.23 -11.57 -21.44
C ASP A 236 -1.70 -12.02 -21.33
N LEU A 237 -2.60 -11.28 -21.98
CA LEU A 237 -4.03 -11.58 -22.01
C LEU A 237 -4.44 -12.15 -23.38
N ASP A 238 -5.59 -12.83 -23.40
CA ASP A 238 -6.16 -13.43 -24.60
C ASP A 238 -6.49 -12.37 -25.65
N LYS A 239 -5.62 -12.24 -26.65
CA LYS A 239 -5.79 -11.25 -27.71
C LYS A 239 -7.05 -11.47 -28.57
N ASN A 240 -7.52 -12.72 -28.69
CA ASN A 240 -8.70 -13.01 -29.51
C ASN A 240 -9.96 -12.48 -28.82
N TYR A 241 -10.04 -12.65 -27.50
CA TYR A 241 -11.10 -12.05 -26.68
C TYR A 241 -11.18 -10.54 -26.92
N PHE A 242 -10.05 -9.83 -26.84
CA PHE A 242 -10.01 -8.38 -27.06
C PHE A 242 -10.23 -7.99 -28.53
N GLN A 243 -9.83 -8.84 -29.49
CA GLN A 243 -10.11 -8.63 -30.92
C GLN A 243 -11.61 -8.64 -31.19
N THR A 244 -12.31 -9.65 -30.68
CA THR A 244 -13.77 -9.80 -30.79
C THR A 244 -14.52 -8.70 -30.02
N LYS A 245 -14.00 -8.33 -28.85
CA LYS A 245 -14.57 -7.27 -28.02
C LYS A 245 -14.44 -5.92 -28.71
N PHE A 246 -13.22 -5.45 -28.98
CA PHE A 246 -13.02 -4.06 -29.43
C PHE A 246 -13.04 -3.87 -30.95
N PHE A 247 -12.57 -4.83 -31.74
CA PHE A 247 -12.25 -4.58 -33.15
C PHE A 247 -13.19 -5.23 -34.15
N GLU A 248 -13.73 -6.42 -33.86
CA GLU A 248 -14.75 -7.03 -34.72
C GLU A 248 -15.98 -6.13 -34.87
N GLY A 249 -16.42 -5.94 -36.11
CA GLY A 249 -17.52 -5.04 -36.43
C GLY A 249 -17.24 -3.56 -36.14
N ASN A 250 -15.97 -3.16 -35.99
CA ASN A 250 -15.55 -1.79 -35.71
C ASN A 250 -16.13 -1.20 -34.41
N LYS A 251 -16.40 -2.02 -33.40
CA LYS A 251 -17.00 -1.58 -32.12
C LYS A 251 -16.22 -0.46 -31.43
N HIS A 252 -14.88 -0.45 -31.53
CA HIS A 252 -14.02 0.61 -31.01
C HIS A 252 -14.36 2.01 -31.54
N LYS A 253 -14.96 2.12 -32.74
CA LYS A 253 -15.34 3.42 -33.33
C LYS A 253 -16.46 4.13 -32.58
N SER A 254 -17.22 3.45 -31.73
CA SER A 254 -18.23 4.08 -30.85
C SER A 254 -17.67 4.51 -29.50
N LEU A 255 -16.43 4.15 -29.17
CA LEU A 255 -15.82 4.41 -27.86
C LEU A 255 -15.04 5.72 -27.87
N ILE A 256 -15.78 6.84 -27.91
CA ILE A 256 -15.21 8.17 -28.10
C ILE A 256 -14.81 8.91 -26.81
N ASN A 257 -15.15 8.35 -25.65
CA ASN A 257 -14.77 8.90 -24.35
C ASN A 257 -14.81 7.83 -23.26
N ASN A 258 -14.26 8.17 -22.08
CA ASN A 258 -14.21 7.28 -20.93
C ASN A 258 -15.58 6.86 -20.38
N GLY A 259 -16.62 7.69 -20.50
CA GLY A 259 -17.97 7.30 -20.09
C GLY A 259 -18.50 6.12 -20.90
N LEU A 260 -18.40 6.21 -22.24
CA LEU A 260 -18.81 5.14 -23.14
C LEU A 260 -17.93 3.89 -22.99
N LEU A 261 -16.62 4.06 -22.80
CA LEU A 261 -15.71 2.95 -22.53
C LEU A 261 -16.08 2.21 -21.24
N LYS A 262 -16.34 2.91 -20.15
CA LYS A 262 -16.67 2.28 -18.86
C LYS A 262 -18.01 1.56 -18.88
N GLU A 263 -18.99 2.04 -19.66
CA GLU A 263 -20.24 1.30 -19.88
C GLU A 263 -20.01 0.03 -20.71
N TYR A 264 -19.14 0.11 -21.73
CA TYR A 264 -18.86 -0.98 -22.65
C TYR A 264 -17.95 -2.09 -22.07
N PHE A 265 -16.87 -1.68 -21.41
CA PHE A 265 -15.86 -2.53 -20.78
C PHE A 265 -15.54 -1.97 -19.39
N ARG A 266 -16.17 -2.55 -18.37
CA ARG A 266 -16.16 -2.08 -16.98
C ARG A 266 -14.86 -2.40 -16.24
N GLY A 267 -13.85 -2.91 -16.95
CA GLY A 267 -12.50 -3.12 -16.44
C GLY A 267 -12.12 -4.58 -16.26
N LEU A 268 -11.14 -4.81 -15.38
CA LEU A 268 -10.55 -6.10 -15.09
C LEU A 268 -10.72 -6.47 -13.62
N TYR A 269 -10.89 -7.76 -13.36
CA TYR A 269 -10.91 -8.35 -12.01
C TYR A 269 -9.74 -9.32 -11.87
N PHE A 270 -8.89 -9.08 -10.88
CA PHE A 270 -7.70 -9.87 -10.56
C PHE A 270 -7.97 -10.67 -9.30
N GLU A 271 -8.08 -11.99 -9.47
CA GLU A 271 -8.40 -12.93 -8.40
C GLU A 271 -7.17 -13.79 -8.05
N ALA A 272 -6.66 -13.64 -6.82
CA ALA A 272 -5.59 -14.47 -6.29
C ALA A 272 -6.16 -15.67 -5.53
N VAL A 273 -5.85 -16.89 -5.98
CA VAL A 273 -6.30 -18.13 -5.34
C VAL A 273 -5.09 -18.88 -4.81
N ASP A 274 -5.11 -19.18 -3.52
CA ASP A 274 -4.07 -19.99 -2.90
C ASP A 274 -4.26 -21.47 -3.27
N THR A 275 -3.47 -21.92 -4.24
CA THR A 275 -3.41 -23.31 -4.71
C THR A 275 -2.19 -24.06 -4.18
N ASN A 276 -1.24 -23.35 -3.56
CA ASN A 276 0.09 -23.86 -3.26
C ASN A 276 0.43 -23.82 -1.75
N ASN A 277 -0.40 -23.20 -0.90
CA ASN A 277 -0.14 -22.96 0.52
C ASN A 277 1.19 -22.23 0.76
N GLN A 278 1.51 -21.27 -0.10
CA GLN A 278 2.74 -20.48 -0.02
C GLN A 278 2.43 -19.00 0.09
N ASN A 279 3.27 -18.26 0.81
CA ASN A 279 3.11 -16.82 1.00
C ASN A 279 3.68 -16.05 -0.19
N ALA A 280 2.84 -15.26 -0.84
CA ALA A 280 3.20 -14.30 -1.87
C ALA A 280 2.13 -13.20 -1.93
N LEU A 281 2.47 -12.01 -1.43
CA LEU A 281 1.61 -10.83 -1.44
C LEU A 281 2.39 -9.60 -1.91
N ALA A 282 1.75 -8.76 -2.71
CA ALA A 282 2.29 -7.48 -3.17
C ALA A 282 1.40 -6.31 -2.74
N GLN A 283 2.02 -5.19 -2.41
CA GLN A 283 1.36 -3.90 -2.18
C GLN A 283 1.60 -2.98 -3.38
N LEU A 284 0.58 -2.76 -4.21
CA LEU A 284 0.70 -2.17 -5.55
C LEU A 284 0.10 -0.75 -5.60
N ASP A 285 0.82 0.15 -6.26
CA ASP A 285 0.28 1.43 -6.72
C ASP A 285 -0.31 1.22 -8.12
N LEU A 286 -1.63 1.03 -8.18
CA LEU A 286 -2.32 0.73 -9.44
C LEU A 286 -2.32 1.92 -10.40
N SER A 287 -2.13 3.15 -9.92
CA SER A 287 -2.10 4.35 -10.78
C SER A 287 -0.92 4.35 -11.77
N LYS A 288 0.12 3.57 -11.48
CA LYS A 288 1.29 3.36 -12.34
C LYS A 288 1.13 2.17 -13.29
N GLY A 289 0.04 1.41 -13.15
CA GLY A 289 -0.26 0.27 -13.99
C GLY A 289 -0.91 0.66 -15.31
N LYS A 290 -0.88 -0.26 -16.27
CA LYS A 290 -1.49 -0.07 -17.59
C LYS A 290 -1.95 -1.36 -18.25
N VAL A 291 -2.95 -1.22 -19.12
CA VAL A 291 -3.32 -2.24 -20.11
C VAL A 291 -2.89 -1.73 -21.48
N VAL A 292 -2.19 -2.55 -22.26
CA VAL A 292 -1.66 -2.14 -23.56
C VAL A 292 -2.14 -3.06 -24.66
N PHE A 293 -2.74 -2.45 -25.69
CA PHE A 293 -3.04 -3.11 -26.95
C PHE A 293 -1.90 -2.84 -27.92
N VAL A 294 -1.30 -3.91 -28.42
CA VAL A 294 -0.37 -3.86 -29.54
C VAL A 294 -1.08 -4.39 -30.75
N TYR A 295 -1.19 -3.58 -31.79
CA TYR A 295 -2.00 -3.91 -32.96
C TYR A 295 -1.38 -3.39 -34.25
N LYS A 296 -1.83 -3.94 -35.37
CA LYS A 296 -1.55 -3.45 -36.71
C LYS A 296 -2.81 -2.82 -37.30
N VAL A 297 -2.67 -1.73 -38.06
CA VAL A 297 -3.74 -1.10 -38.84
C VAL A 297 -3.29 -0.86 -40.27
N ASP A 298 -4.24 -0.56 -41.15
CA ASP A 298 -3.95 -0.06 -42.48
C ASP A 298 -3.31 1.34 -42.40
N GLY A 299 -2.17 1.48 -43.05
CA GLY A 299 -1.46 2.74 -43.27
C GLY A 299 -1.56 3.18 -44.73
N ALA A 300 -0.56 3.92 -45.19
CA ALA A 300 -0.50 4.38 -46.57
C ALA A 300 -0.52 3.21 -47.57
N VAL A 301 -1.21 3.40 -48.70
CA VAL A 301 -1.26 2.41 -49.79
C VAL A 301 0.10 2.34 -50.47
N ASP A 302 0.63 1.14 -50.58
CA ASP A 302 1.87 0.86 -51.29
C ASP A 302 1.65 1.00 -52.80
N SER A 303 2.43 1.87 -53.44
CA SER A 303 2.26 2.22 -54.86
C SER A 303 2.60 1.07 -55.82
N GLN A 304 3.27 0.01 -55.38
CA GLN A 304 3.66 -1.13 -56.20
C GLN A 304 2.66 -2.28 -56.11
N THR A 305 2.12 -2.53 -54.92
CA THR A 305 1.17 -3.63 -54.65
C THR A 305 -0.29 -3.20 -54.64
N ASN A 306 -0.56 -1.89 -54.60
CA ASN A 306 -1.89 -1.30 -54.46
C ASN A 306 -2.67 -1.84 -53.24
N GLN A 307 -1.96 -2.19 -52.17
CA GLN A 307 -2.50 -2.64 -50.89
C GLN A 307 -2.04 -1.72 -49.75
N PRO A 308 -2.84 -1.54 -48.69
CA PRO A 308 -2.41 -0.75 -47.53
C PRO A 308 -1.21 -1.41 -46.83
N LYS A 309 -0.19 -0.61 -46.54
CA LYS A 309 0.93 -1.06 -45.70
C LYS A 309 0.43 -1.24 -44.27
N ARG A 310 0.71 -2.39 -43.67
CA ARG A 310 0.35 -2.65 -42.27
C ARG A 310 1.31 -1.95 -41.31
N GLU A 311 0.77 -1.06 -40.48
CA GLU A 311 1.52 -0.28 -39.50
C GLU A 311 1.27 -0.80 -38.09
N ARG A 312 2.35 -1.10 -37.35
CA ARG A 312 2.26 -1.53 -35.95
C ARG A 312 2.20 -0.33 -35.02
N LYS A 313 1.18 -0.28 -34.17
CA LYS A 313 0.91 0.79 -33.19
C LYS A 313 0.61 0.20 -31.82
N THR A 314 0.54 1.07 -30.82
CA THR A 314 0.19 0.73 -29.45
C THR A 314 -0.84 1.69 -28.91
N TYR A 315 -1.84 1.17 -28.20
CA TYR A 315 -2.81 1.96 -27.46
C TYR A 315 -2.72 1.58 -25.98
N GLU A 316 -2.57 2.56 -25.10
CA GLU A 316 -2.37 2.38 -23.67
C GLU A 316 -3.59 2.90 -22.90
N PHE A 317 -4.14 2.05 -22.05
CA PHE A 317 -5.14 2.41 -21.06
C PHE A 317 -4.49 2.54 -19.68
N ASN A 318 -4.90 3.56 -18.94
CA ASN A 318 -4.59 3.67 -17.52
C ASN A 318 -5.47 2.69 -16.73
N ILE A 319 -4.93 2.21 -15.61
CA ILE A 319 -5.70 1.58 -14.53
C ILE A 319 -5.41 2.32 -13.22
N GLY A 320 -6.16 2.03 -12.16
CA GLY A 320 -5.97 2.71 -10.89
C GLY A 320 -6.75 4.01 -10.75
N TYR A 321 -6.40 4.75 -9.70
CA TYR A 321 -6.95 6.07 -9.40
C TYR A 321 -5.80 7.09 -9.47
N LEU A 322 -5.96 8.14 -10.28
CA LEU A 322 -5.05 9.27 -10.28
C LEU A 322 -5.52 10.27 -9.23
N ASP A 323 -4.80 10.33 -8.11
CA ASP A 323 -5.06 11.32 -7.08
C ASP A 323 -4.76 12.72 -7.64
N GLY A 324 -5.80 13.55 -7.79
CA GLY A 324 -5.66 14.96 -8.21
C GLY A 324 -6.34 15.39 -9.52
N ALA A 325 -7.08 14.52 -10.24
CA ALA A 325 -7.68 14.88 -11.53
C ALA A 325 -9.20 15.16 -11.53
N SER A 326 -9.93 14.97 -10.43
CA SER A 326 -11.34 15.40 -10.41
C SER A 326 -11.89 15.67 -9.02
N THR A 327 -12.59 16.80 -8.92
CA THR A 327 -13.61 17.09 -7.90
C THR A 327 -14.85 16.18 -8.03
N ALA A 328 -14.81 15.14 -8.87
CA ALA A 328 -15.90 14.21 -9.06
C ALA A 328 -15.71 12.97 -8.19
N ASN A 329 -16.82 12.50 -7.61
CA ASN A 329 -16.89 11.27 -6.82
C ASN A 329 -16.63 10.01 -7.68
N THR A 330 -15.48 9.81 -8.32
CA THR A 330 -15.27 8.65 -9.23
C THR A 330 -14.76 7.41 -8.51
N SER A 331 -15.34 6.23 -8.77
CA SER A 331 -14.84 4.92 -8.29
C SER A 331 -14.15 4.20 -9.43
N THR A 332 -12.82 4.01 -9.37
CA THR A 332 -12.06 3.34 -10.44
C THR A 332 -11.43 2.03 -9.98
N THR A 333 -11.14 1.86 -8.69
CA THR A 333 -10.66 0.60 -8.14
C THR A 333 -11.35 0.20 -6.86
N VAL A 334 -11.37 -1.11 -6.58
CA VAL A 334 -11.80 -1.70 -5.32
C VAL A 334 -10.84 -2.82 -4.95
N ASN A 335 -10.29 -2.79 -3.72
CA ASN A 335 -9.46 -3.88 -3.20
C ASN A 335 -10.32 -4.79 -2.30
N LEU A 336 -10.44 -6.06 -2.65
CA LEU A 336 -11.23 -7.04 -1.92
C LEU A 336 -10.29 -7.83 -1.01
N LEU A 337 -10.56 -7.83 0.29
CA LEU A 337 -9.65 -8.31 1.31
C LEU A 337 -10.35 -9.36 2.17
N GLU A 338 -10.10 -10.62 1.84
CA GLU A 338 -10.58 -11.76 2.61
C GLU A 338 -9.57 -12.08 3.71
N ASN A 339 -10.06 -12.32 4.92
CA ASN A 339 -9.24 -12.79 6.02
C ASN A 339 -10.07 -13.67 6.95
N ASN A 340 -9.42 -14.62 7.60
CA ASN A 340 -10.06 -15.50 8.59
C ASN A 340 -9.61 -15.21 10.03
N PHE A 341 -9.02 -14.04 10.27
CA PHE A 341 -8.71 -13.59 11.62
C PHE A 341 -9.98 -13.05 12.28
N ASP A 342 -10.22 -13.51 13.49
CA ASP A 342 -11.31 -13.06 14.33
C ASP A 342 -10.77 -12.78 15.74
N LEU A 343 -10.95 -11.55 16.21
CA LEU A 343 -10.33 -11.13 17.46
C LEU A 343 -10.81 -11.97 18.64
N ASP A 344 -12.09 -12.28 18.73
CA ASP A 344 -12.69 -13.00 19.85
C ASP A 344 -12.21 -14.46 19.91
N ASN A 345 -11.97 -15.08 18.75
CA ASN A 345 -11.55 -16.48 18.66
C ASN A 345 -10.03 -16.68 18.57
N ASN A 346 -9.26 -15.66 18.17
CA ASN A 346 -7.83 -15.80 17.88
C ASN A 346 -6.92 -14.95 18.77
N SER A 347 -7.45 -14.22 19.75
CA SER A 347 -6.66 -13.40 20.67
C SER A 347 -6.82 -13.80 22.14
N SER A 348 -5.78 -13.52 22.95
CA SER A 348 -5.83 -13.68 24.41
C SER A 348 -4.85 -12.74 25.10
N GLY A 349 -5.31 -12.09 26.18
CA GLY A 349 -4.52 -11.30 27.12
C GLY A 349 -3.97 -9.98 26.57
N ASN A 350 -2.95 -10.06 25.71
CA ASN A 350 -2.25 -8.92 25.11
C ASN A 350 -3.10 -8.23 24.04
N ILE A 351 -2.58 -7.14 23.47
CA ILE A 351 -3.29 -6.31 22.50
C ILE A 351 -2.95 -6.77 21.08
N TRP A 352 -3.95 -7.25 20.35
CA TRP A 352 -3.83 -7.75 18.99
C TRP A 352 -4.32 -6.69 17.99
N LEU A 353 -3.39 -6.18 17.20
CA LEU A 353 -3.64 -5.21 16.14
C LEU A 353 -3.51 -5.89 14.78
N LYS A 354 -4.52 -5.76 13.94
CA LYS A 354 -4.55 -6.32 12.59
C LYS A 354 -5.11 -5.29 11.63
N GLY A 355 -4.43 -5.08 10.51
CA GLY A 355 -4.94 -4.23 9.44
C GLY A 355 -5.74 -5.01 8.39
N GLY A 356 -6.11 -4.31 7.32
CA GLY A 356 -6.85 -4.86 6.18
C GLY A 356 -8.33 -4.52 6.22
N GLY A 357 -9.14 -5.30 5.49
CA GLY A 357 -10.56 -5.03 5.29
C GLY A 357 -11.41 -5.05 6.56
N LYS A 358 -11.12 -5.99 7.46
CA LYS A 358 -11.67 -6.08 8.83
C LYS A 358 -10.49 -5.93 9.78
N SER A 359 -10.27 -4.71 10.27
CA SER A 359 -9.11 -4.39 11.12
C SER A 359 -9.45 -4.59 12.60
N SER A 360 -8.44 -4.81 13.45
CA SER A 360 -8.56 -4.68 14.91
C SER A 360 -7.72 -3.50 15.41
N PHE A 361 -8.22 -2.84 16.45
CA PHE A 361 -7.59 -1.67 17.07
C PHE A 361 -7.65 -1.79 18.59
N ALA A 362 -6.89 -0.95 19.28
CA ALA A 362 -6.97 -0.82 20.73
C ALA A 362 -7.25 0.62 21.12
N THR A 363 -8.22 0.84 22.00
CA THR A 363 -8.36 2.12 22.68
C THR A 363 -7.46 2.16 23.90
N ILE A 364 -6.88 3.32 24.17
CA ILE A 364 -6.00 3.60 25.31
C ILE A 364 -6.62 4.79 26.04
N SER A 365 -7.08 4.54 27.27
CA SER A 365 -7.57 5.56 28.19
C SER A 365 -6.50 5.82 29.24
N LEU A 366 -6.10 7.08 29.38
CA LEU A 366 -5.04 7.51 30.29
C LEU A 366 -5.65 8.00 31.61
N PHE A 367 -4.88 7.88 32.71
CA PHE A 367 -5.15 8.40 34.05
C PHE A 367 -6.27 7.72 34.84
N GLY A 368 -6.95 6.72 34.27
CA GLY A 368 -7.94 5.90 34.98
C GLY A 368 -9.30 6.56 35.12
N ASN A 369 -9.99 6.25 36.22
CA ASN A 369 -11.36 6.67 36.47
C ASN A 369 -11.43 8.04 37.14
N ASP A 370 -12.57 8.69 36.96
CA ASP A 370 -13.02 9.86 37.70
C ASP A 370 -13.95 9.36 38.81
N SER A 371 -13.43 9.24 40.03
CA SER A 371 -14.19 8.65 41.15
C SER A 371 -15.12 9.66 41.82
N ASP A 372 -14.77 10.95 41.76
CA ASP A 372 -15.53 12.04 42.38
C ASP A 372 -16.52 12.71 41.41
N ASN A 373 -16.54 12.27 40.15
CA ASN A 373 -17.38 12.75 39.04
C ASN A 373 -17.19 14.23 38.73
N ASN A 374 -15.96 14.75 38.90
CA ASN A 374 -15.65 16.15 38.64
C ASN A 374 -15.35 16.46 37.15
N GLY A 375 -15.38 15.44 36.30
CA GLY A 375 -15.11 15.51 34.86
C GLY A 375 -13.66 15.19 34.47
N LYS A 376 -12.80 14.87 35.42
CA LYS A 376 -11.38 14.54 35.22
C LYS A 376 -10.98 13.30 36.01
N ALA A 377 -10.08 12.51 35.45
CA ALA A 377 -9.56 11.34 36.14
C ALA A 377 -8.69 11.77 37.35
N ASP A 378 -8.77 11.03 38.45
CA ASP A 378 -8.14 11.40 39.74
C ASP A 378 -6.61 11.61 39.62
N GLU A 379 -5.93 10.77 38.81
CA GLU A 379 -4.49 10.88 38.55
C GLU A 379 -4.16 12.14 37.71
N LEU A 380 -5.00 12.47 36.73
CA LEU A 380 -4.85 13.69 35.93
C LEU A 380 -5.04 14.93 36.79
N ASP A 381 -6.01 14.91 37.69
CA ASP A 381 -6.28 15.99 38.64
C ASP A 381 -5.09 16.24 39.57
N THR A 382 -4.44 15.17 40.02
CA THR A 382 -3.20 15.25 40.81
C THR A 382 -2.08 15.91 40.00
N LEU A 383 -1.91 15.51 38.73
CA LEU A 383 -0.92 16.08 37.83
C LEU A 383 -1.16 17.58 37.57
N ILE A 384 -2.41 17.99 37.39
CA ILE A 384 -2.80 19.40 37.21
C ILE A 384 -2.46 20.22 38.46
N LYS A 385 -2.80 19.71 39.65
CA LYS A 385 -2.54 20.40 40.94
C LYS A 385 -1.04 20.59 41.19
N ASN A 386 -0.21 19.69 40.68
CA ASN A 386 1.24 19.78 40.81
C ASN A 386 1.89 20.89 39.97
N LYS A 387 1.16 21.48 39.00
CA LYS A 387 1.63 22.57 38.13
C LYS A 387 2.95 22.26 37.42
N TRP A 388 3.09 21.03 36.96
CA TRP A 388 4.28 20.61 36.23
C TRP A 388 4.31 21.20 34.83
N LEU A 389 5.47 21.72 34.43
CA LEU A 389 5.73 22.04 33.03
C LEU A 389 6.20 20.76 32.34
N VAL A 390 5.35 20.19 31.49
CA VAL A 390 5.67 18.96 30.75
C VAL A 390 6.59 19.28 29.59
N ASN A 391 7.81 18.76 29.65
CA ASN A 391 8.84 18.92 28.62
C ASN A 391 8.73 17.84 27.56
N GLN A 392 8.37 16.62 27.96
CA GLN A 392 8.20 15.50 27.04
C GLN A 392 7.25 14.45 27.64
N ALA A 393 6.42 13.85 26.81
CA ALA A 393 5.65 12.66 27.18
C ALA A 393 5.78 11.59 26.10
N LEU A 394 6.16 10.37 26.50
CA LEU A 394 6.46 9.25 25.61
C LEU A 394 5.60 8.03 25.96
N LEU A 395 4.77 7.60 25.00
CA LEU A 395 4.04 6.33 25.08
C LEU A 395 4.88 5.24 24.41
N THR A 396 5.36 4.27 25.19
CA THR A 396 6.19 3.16 24.70
C THR A 396 5.39 1.85 24.69
N LEU A 397 5.46 1.13 23.57
CA LEU A 397 4.72 -0.08 23.28
C LEU A 397 5.70 -1.18 22.87
N TYR A 398 5.70 -2.32 23.54
CA TYR A 398 6.60 -3.44 23.21
C TYR A 398 5.87 -4.52 22.43
N VAL A 399 6.54 -5.06 21.41
CA VAL A 399 6.02 -6.16 20.60
C VAL A 399 6.10 -7.47 21.38
N ASP A 400 4.98 -8.19 21.41
CA ASP A 400 4.93 -9.54 21.94
C ASP A 400 5.17 -10.57 20.84
N HIS A 401 6.38 -11.12 20.85
CA HIS A 401 6.80 -12.16 19.92
C HIS A 401 6.35 -13.56 20.34
N THR A 402 5.77 -13.75 21.52
CA THR A 402 5.37 -15.09 21.98
C THR A 402 4.26 -15.67 21.09
N ALA A 403 3.31 -14.84 20.68
CA ALA A 403 2.21 -15.22 19.81
C ALA A 403 2.56 -15.17 18.32
N THR A 404 3.46 -14.26 17.91
CA THR A 404 3.75 -13.97 16.49
C THR A 404 5.03 -14.63 15.97
N GLY A 405 5.88 -15.15 16.87
CA GLY A 405 7.23 -15.59 16.53
C GLY A 405 8.17 -14.43 16.18
N LEU A 406 9.34 -14.78 15.64
CA LEU A 406 10.35 -13.81 15.17
C LEU A 406 10.21 -13.48 13.68
N ASP A 407 9.06 -13.78 13.05
CA ASP A 407 8.83 -13.38 11.66
C ASP A 407 8.76 -11.85 11.57
N THR A 408 9.85 -11.26 11.11
CA THR A 408 10.01 -9.81 10.99
C THR A 408 9.46 -9.27 9.67
N ILE A 409 9.09 -10.15 8.73
CA ILE A 409 8.64 -9.77 7.38
C ILE A 409 7.18 -9.29 7.45
N SER A 410 6.37 -9.94 8.27
CA SER A 410 4.97 -9.57 8.52
C SER A 410 4.79 -8.52 9.60
N THR A 411 5.82 -8.18 10.39
CA THR A 411 5.65 -7.17 11.45
C THR A 411 5.41 -5.79 10.82
N PRO A 412 4.30 -5.10 11.14
CA PRO A 412 4.02 -3.74 10.68
C PRO A 412 5.22 -2.82 10.92
N ARG A 413 5.59 -2.00 9.92
CA ARG A 413 6.70 -1.06 10.05
C ARG A 413 6.35 0.13 10.93
N GLN A 414 5.06 0.45 11.01
CA GLN A 414 4.53 1.58 11.75
C GLN A 414 3.21 1.22 12.43
N LEU A 415 2.97 1.88 13.56
CA LEU A 415 1.65 2.01 14.19
C LEU A 415 1.17 3.45 14.06
N TYR A 416 -0.13 3.66 14.25
CA TYR A 416 -0.75 4.98 14.21
C TYR A 416 -1.68 5.18 15.42
N LEU A 417 -1.48 6.29 16.13
CA LEU A 417 -2.18 6.70 17.34
C LEU A 417 -3.02 7.96 17.08
N TYR A 418 -4.33 7.87 17.24
CA TYR A 418 -5.26 8.94 16.87
C TYR A 418 -6.35 9.15 17.93
N ASP A 419 -7.08 10.27 17.82
CA ASP A 419 -8.24 10.57 18.66
C ASP A 419 -9.44 9.72 18.22
N TYR A 420 -9.79 8.71 19.04
CA TYR A 420 -10.85 7.76 18.73
C TYR A 420 -12.25 8.38 18.78
N LYS A 421 -12.45 9.38 19.65
CA LYS A 421 -13.75 10.02 19.83
C LYS A 421 -14.09 10.85 18.59
N ASN A 422 -13.12 11.65 18.14
CA ASN A 422 -13.31 12.65 17.10
C ASN A 422 -12.85 12.21 15.71
N ASN A 423 -12.31 11.00 15.56
CA ASN A 423 -11.80 10.46 14.29
C ASN A 423 -10.77 11.39 13.63
N LYS A 424 -9.77 11.85 14.38
CA LYS A 424 -8.75 12.79 13.88
C LYS A 424 -7.39 12.49 14.47
N VAL A 425 -6.36 13.08 13.86
CA VAL A 425 -4.99 13.06 14.41
C VAL A 425 -4.91 13.75 15.77
N ILE A 426 -3.98 13.28 16.61
CA ILE A 426 -3.64 13.97 17.87
C ILE A 426 -2.78 15.21 17.59
N ALA A 427 -2.65 16.08 18.59
CA ALA A 427 -1.88 17.32 18.49
C ALA A 427 -0.41 17.07 18.11
N ASP A 428 0.21 16.02 18.64
CA ASP A 428 1.61 15.67 18.36
C ASP A 428 1.86 15.31 16.89
N TYR A 429 0.89 14.71 16.22
CA TYR A 429 0.99 14.44 14.78
C TYR A 429 1.02 15.75 13.98
N LEU A 430 0.23 16.75 14.38
CA LEU A 430 0.18 18.06 13.73
C LEU A 430 1.43 18.90 14.02
N ALA A 431 2.00 18.76 15.22
CA ALA A 431 3.23 19.41 15.61
C ALA A 431 4.45 18.91 14.82
N ASP A 432 4.42 17.65 14.38
CA ASP A 432 5.42 17.13 13.46
C ASP A 432 5.15 17.61 12.02
N THR A 433 5.84 18.68 11.64
CA THR A 433 5.72 19.31 10.31
C THR A 433 6.46 18.54 9.20
N SER A 434 7.12 17.42 9.52
CA SER A 434 7.81 16.60 8.53
C SER A 434 6.82 16.05 7.51
N THR A 435 7.21 16.09 6.23
CA THR A 435 6.40 15.61 5.10
C THR A 435 6.60 14.12 4.82
N THR A 436 7.43 13.43 5.58
CA THR A 436 7.74 12.01 5.38
C THR A 436 7.96 11.35 6.72
N GLY A 437 7.28 10.23 6.95
CA GLY A 437 7.53 9.32 8.08
C GLY A 437 7.19 9.84 9.48
N LYS A 438 6.91 11.15 9.65
CA LYS A 438 6.56 11.80 10.93
C LYS A 438 7.46 11.33 12.10
N PRO A 439 8.79 11.53 12.01
CA PRO A 439 9.75 10.98 12.96
C PRO A 439 9.63 11.54 14.39
N ILE A 440 9.12 12.76 14.58
CA ILE A 440 8.94 13.37 15.90
C ILE A 440 7.71 12.81 16.60
N TYR A 441 6.62 12.63 15.85
CA TYR A 441 5.42 11.95 16.33
C TYR A 441 5.70 10.49 16.68
N GLY A 442 6.53 9.82 15.87
CA GLY A 442 7.03 8.48 16.11
C GLY A 442 6.15 7.38 15.51
N GLY A 443 5.99 6.27 16.24
CA GLY A 443 5.20 5.12 15.80
C GLY A 443 5.92 4.17 14.85
N SER A 444 7.19 4.41 14.52
CA SER A 444 8.01 3.48 13.73
C SER A 444 8.57 2.35 14.59
N LEU A 445 8.64 1.14 14.02
CA LEU A 445 9.19 -0.03 14.67
C LEU A 445 10.71 0.11 14.87
N ASN A 446 11.14 0.09 16.12
CA ASN A 446 12.55 0.02 16.49
C ASN A 446 12.95 -1.44 16.73
N LYS A 447 13.97 -1.89 15.99
CA LYS A 447 14.51 -3.27 16.04
C LYS A 447 15.92 -3.36 16.64
N SER A 448 16.45 -2.28 17.22
CA SER A 448 17.84 -2.23 17.71
C SER A 448 18.08 -3.27 18.81
N ASN A 449 17.06 -3.53 19.65
CA ASN A 449 17.08 -4.61 20.63
C ASN A 449 16.27 -5.82 20.13
N LYS A 450 16.97 -6.88 19.70
CA LYS A 450 16.38 -8.14 19.23
C LYS A 450 15.50 -8.86 20.25
N SER A 451 15.65 -8.55 21.55
CA SER A 451 14.84 -9.14 22.61
C SER A 451 13.62 -8.31 22.97
N ALA A 452 13.51 -7.07 22.48
CA ALA A 452 12.43 -6.15 22.82
C ALA A 452 12.21 -5.12 21.71
N TYR A 453 11.62 -5.55 20.60
CA TYR A 453 11.16 -4.60 19.60
C TYR A 453 10.08 -3.69 20.19
N LYS A 454 10.14 -2.41 19.84
CA LYS A 454 9.24 -1.40 20.41
C LYS A 454 8.76 -0.41 19.36
N TYR A 455 7.58 0.14 19.60
CA TYR A 455 7.11 1.38 19.00
C TYR A 455 7.07 2.44 20.10
N GLN A 456 7.30 3.70 19.74
CA GLN A 456 7.22 4.80 20.68
C GLN A 456 6.55 6.00 20.01
N PHE A 457 5.59 6.62 20.71
CA PHE A 457 4.93 7.84 20.28
C PHE A 457 5.27 8.98 21.21
N ARG A 458 5.52 10.15 20.63
CA ARG A 458 5.49 11.40 21.39
C ARG A 458 4.03 11.85 21.54
N VAL A 459 3.61 12.07 22.78
CA VAL A 459 2.26 12.54 23.15
C VAL A 459 2.33 13.80 24.02
N THR A 460 3.39 14.58 23.86
CA THR A 460 3.71 15.76 24.68
C THR A 460 2.64 16.83 24.53
N GLU A 461 2.25 17.16 23.30
CA GLU A 461 1.24 18.18 23.04
C GLU A 461 -0.15 17.72 23.50
N HIS A 462 -0.46 16.44 23.34
CA HIS A 462 -1.67 15.85 23.89
C HIS A 462 -1.73 16.03 25.41
N ILE A 463 -0.68 15.67 26.14
CA ILE A 463 -0.63 15.77 27.60
C ILE A 463 -0.62 17.25 28.06
N ASN A 464 0.10 18.14 27.37
CA ASN A 464 0.08 19.57 27.64
C ASN A 464 -1.33 20.16 27.50
N ASN A 465 -2.09 19.76 26.47
CA ASN A 465 -3.46 20.24 26.31
C ASN A 465 -4.39 19.76 27.45
N LEU A 466 -4.19 18.54 27.97
CA LEU A 466 -4.94 18.04 29.12
C LEU A 466 -4.60 18.78 30.41
N ILE A 467 -3.31 19.04 30.67
CA ILE A 467 -2.85 19.63 31.93
C ILE A 467 -3.02 21.16 31.95
N GLN A 468 -2.67 21.84 30.86
CA GLN A 468 -2.54 23.31 30.82
C GLN A 468 -3.72 24.02 30.15
N LYS A 469 -4.49 23.32 29.30
CA LYS A 469 -5.59 23.94 28.51
C LYS A 469 -6.96 23.35 28.82
N ASP A 470 -7.07 22.61 29.91
CA ASP A 470 -8.33 22.02 30.38
C ASP A 470 -9.06 21.21 29.29
N SER A 471 -8.30 20.52 28.43
CA SER A 471 -8.88 19.73 27.35
C SER A 471 -9.48 18.42 27.86
N THR A 472 -10.51 17.92 27.18
CA THR A 472 -11.12 16.62 27.52
C THR A 472 -10.15 15.46 27.26
N ASN A 473 -9.99 14.59 28.26
CA ASN A 473 -9.27 13.33 28.13
C ASN A 473 -10.07 12.34 27.26
N VAL A 474 -9.82 12.39 25.96
CA VAL A 474 -10.44 11.50 24.99
C VAL A 474 -9.62 10.21 24.85
N PRO A 475 -10.26 9.04 24.72
CA PRO A 475 -9.53 7.80 24.44
C PRO A 475 -8.74 7.93 23.13
N LEU A 476 -7.48 7.49 23.17
CA LEU A 476 -6.66 7.35 21.97
C LEU A 476 -6.91 5.99 21.35
N ALA A 477 -6.84 5.85 20.04
CA ALA A 477 -6.90 4.56 19.36
C ALA A 477 -5.59 4.26 18.65
N LEU A 478 -5.14 3.01 18.76
CA LEU A 478 -3.93 2.47 18.21
C LEU A 478 -4.26 1.43 17.13
N VAL A 479 -3.69 1.61 15.94
CA VAL A 479 -3.83 0.69 14.79
C VAL A 479 -2.49 0.44 14.12
N VAL A 480 -2.41 -0.61 13.29
CA VAL A 480 -1.28 -0.79 12.37
C VAL A 480 -1.32 0.23 11.23
N ALA A 481 -0.17 0.52 10.63
CA ALA A 481 -0.05 1.44 9.52
C ALA A 481 0.97 0.95 8.46
N ASN A 482 0.74 1.35 7.22
CA ASN A 482 1.66 1.23 6.08
C ASN A 482 2.54 2.49 5.98
N ASP A 483 1.89 3.65 5.94
CA ASP A 483 2.50 4.97 5.93
C ASP A 483 1.58 5.95 6.67
N ILE A 484 2.17 6.80 7.49
CA ILE A 484 1.46 7.74 8.35
C ILE A 484 1.52 9.18 7.80
N THR A 485 2.01 9.38 6.58
CA THR A 485 2.16 10.72 5.99
C THR A 485 0.80 11.38 5.72
N ASN A 486 -0.23 10.58 5.42
CA ASN A 486 -1.58 11.09 5.16
C ASN A 486 -2.55 10.72 6.29
N PRO A 487 -3.19 11.70 6.97
CA PRO A 487 -4.10 11.46 8.08
C PRO A 487 -5.55 11.13 7.67
N LEU A 488 -5.79 10.77 6.40
CA LEU A 488 -7.13 10.44 5.91
C LEU A 488 -7.78 9.31 6.73
N MET A 489 -9.06 9.52 7.05
CA MET A 489 -9.91 8.56 7.75
C MET A 489 -10.89 7.93 6.77
N ASN A 490 -10.99 6.61 6.84
CA ASN A 490 -11.74 5.77 5.94
C ASN A 490 -13.07 5.35 6.62
N PRO A 491 -14.22 5.47 5.92
CA PRO A 491 -15.50 5.05 6.46
C PRO A 491 -15.59 3.53 6.62
N LEU A 492 -16.44 3.12 7.57
CA LEU A 492 -16.75 1.73 7.88
C LEU A 492 -18.20 1.43 7.52
N LYS A 493 -18.45 0.22 7.02
CA LYS A 493 -19.77 -0.26 6.58
C LYS A 493 -20.78 -0.15 7.72
N GLY A 494 -21.88 0.58 7.46
CA GLY A 494 -22.98 0.73 8.42
C GLY A 494 -22.63 1.45 9.73
N SER A 495 -21.51 2.20 9.78
CA SER A 495 -21.05 2.85 11.01
C SER A 495 -20.68 4.32 10.78
N THR A 496 -20.92 5.15 11.79
CA THR A 496 -20.45 6.55 11.82
C THR A 496 -18.98 6.67 12.25
N LYS A 497 -18.40 5.58 12.78
CA LYS A 497 -16.98 5.50 13.11
C LYS A 497 -16.13 5.32 11.86
N LYS A 498 -14.90 5.83 11.93
CA LYS A 498 -13.92 5.74 10.85
C LYS A 498 -12.64 5.12 11.39
N ILE A 499 -11.86 4.55 10.49
CA ILE A 499 -10.52 4.04 10.79
C ILE A 499 -9.49 4.78 9.94
N PRO A 500 -8.24 4.99 10.38
CA PRO A 500 -7.21 5.55 9.51
C PRO A 500 -7.08 4.74 8.22
N LEU A 501 -7.08 5.41 7.06
CA LEU A 501 -6.97 4.76 5.73
C LEU A 501 -5.74 3.85 5.66
N THR A 502 -4.65 4.26 6.32
CA THR A 502 -3.43 3.47 6.37
C THR A 502 -3.58 2.10 7.04
N ALA A 503 -4.52 1.93 7.97
CA ALA A 503 -4.76 0.63 8.60
C ALA A 503 -5.43 -0.33 7.61
N THR A 504 -6.34 0.17 6.78
CA THR A 504 -6.99 -0.62 5.72
C THR A 504 -6.01 -1.11 4.66
N MET A 505 -4.99 -0.31 4.32
CA MET A 505 -3.99 -0.67 3.31
C MET A 505 -2.97 -1.71 3.82
N ASN A 506 -2.76 -1.83 5.14
CA ASN A 506 -1.79 -2.76 5.72
C ASN A 506 -2.44 -4.13 5.96
N PRO A 507 -2.03 -5.22 5.29
CA PRO A 507 -2.66 -6.53 5.46
C PRO A 507 -2.15 -7.29 6.70
N PHE A 508 -1.16 -6.77 7.42
CA PHE A 508 -0.48 -7.48 8.50
C PHE A 508 -0.94 -7.05 9.90
N GLY A 509 -0.43 -7.75 10.91
CA GLY A 509 -0.77 -7.52 12.31
C GLY A 509 0.43 -7.66 13.26
N THR A 510 0.27 -7.16 14.47
CA THR A 510 1.24 -7.28 15.57
C THR A 510 0.51 -7.45 16.89
N VAL A 511 1.19 -8.09 17.86
CA VAL A 511 0.72 -8.16 19.23
C VAL A 511 1.57 -7.24 20.10
N ILE A 512 0.94 -6.49 21.00
CA ILE A 512 1.56 -5.53 21.90
C ILE A 512 1.29 -5.96 23.34
N TYR A 513 2.31 -5.94 24.19
CA TYR A 513 2.13 -6.20 25.61
C TYR A 513 1.17 -5.18 26.25
N ALA A 514 0.14 -5.69 26.92
CA ALA A 514 -0.84 -4.86 27.61
C ALA A 514 -0.22 -4.15 28.84
N PRO A 515 -0.84 -3.07 29.36
CA PRO A 515 -0.36 -2.38 30.56
C PRO A 515 -0.25 -3.28 31.81
N ASN A 516 -0.99 -4.39 31.86
CA ASN A 516 -1.00 -5.34 32.96
C ASN A 516 -0.17 -6.62 32.71
N ALA A 517 0.62 -6.68 31.63
CA ALA A 517 1.41 -7.88 31.29
C ALA A 517 2.33 -8.35 32.43
N SER A 518 2.52 -9.65 32.65
CA SER A 518 3.27 -10.15 33.83
C SER A 518 4.73 -9.65 33.89
N ASN A 519 5.38 -9.51 32.73
CA ASN A 519 6.73 -8.94 32.66
C ASN A 519 6.66 -7.41 32.66
N THR A 520 7.01 -6.80 33.79
CA THR A 520 6.96 -5.35 34.00
C THR A 520 7.91 -4.56 33.09
N ALA A 521 9.00 -5.17 32.62
CA ALA A 521 10.00 -4.50 31.78
C ALA A 521 9.51 -4.21 30.35
N VAL A 522 8.46 -4.89 29.90
CA VAL A 522 7.92 -4.79 28.52
C VAL A 522 6.46 -4.36 28.50
N ARG A 523 5.90 -3.89 29.62
CA ARG A 523 4.54 -3.33 29.64
C ARG A 523 4.46 -2.07 28.78
N MET A 524 3.28 -1.85 28.20
CA MET A 524 2.90 -0.52 27.73
C MET A 524 3.07 0.49 28.87
N LYS A 525 3.74 1.61 28.59
CA LYS A 525 3.99 2.66 29.60
C LYS A 525 3.96 4.05 29.00
N LEU A 526 3.50 5.01 29.79
CA LEU A 526 3.57 6.45 29.49
C LEU A 526 4.49 7.13 30.50
N GLU A 527 5.60 7.67 30.01
CA GLU A 527 6.57 8.42 30.80
C GLU A 527 6.42 9.91 30.51
N ILE A 528 6.19 10.71 31.54
CA ILE A 528 6.09 12.18 31.48
C ILE A 528 7.34 12.77 32.13
N TYR A 529 8.13 13.48 31.34
CA TYR A 529 9.29 14.25 31.76
C TYR A 529 8.88 15.70 31.97
N TYR A 530 9.19 16.24 33.14
CA TYR A 530 8.69 17.55 33.55
C TYR A 530 9.70 18.33 34.38
N THR A 531 9.42 19.63 34.52
CA THR A 531 10.09 20.55 35.45
C THR A 531 9.07 21.09 36.44
N LYS A 532 9.49 21.22 37.70
CA LYS A 532 8.69 21.81 38.76
C LYS A 532 8.81 23.34 38.69
N GLU A 533 7.70 24.05 38.88
CA GLU A 533 7.77 25.48 39.20
C GLU A 533 8.43 25.64 40.57
N ASN A 534 9.37 26.57 40.67
CA ASN A 534 10.04 26.93 41.93
C ASN A 534 9.14 27.74 42.85
#